data_AF-A0A370HFP2-F1
#
_entry.id   AF-A0A370HFP2-F1
#
_cell.length_a   1.000
_cell.length_b   1.000
_cell.length_c   1.000
_cell.angle_alpha   90.00
_cell.angle_beta   90.00
_cell.angle_gamma   90.00
#
_symmetry.space_group_name_H-M   'P 1'
#
loop_
_entity.id
_entity.type
_entity.pdbx_description
1 polymer ?
#
loop_
_entity_poly.entity_id
_entity_poly.type
_entity_poly.pdbx_seq_one_letter_code
_entity_poly.pdbx_strand_id
1 'polypeptide(L)'
;MANPPANNSRSDTHANANTTFSIRLRPQDYRTLMSYANLRKISLAELAREFILDGLRNALDPAEIERQMEEEKQRLLHAAERLRQESLAGGGRDDT
;
A
#
# COMPACT_ATOMS: atom_id res chain seq x y z
N MET A 1 23.43 15.22 -52.87
CA MET A 1 23.00 15.57 -51.50
C MET A 1 22.41 14.32 -50.88
N ALA A 2 23.11 13.72 -49.92
CA ALA A 2 22.77 12.44 -49.30
C ALA A 2 21.90 12.66 -48.05
N ASN A 3 20.85 11.86 -47.89
CA ASN A 3 20.06 11.77 -46.66
C ASN A 3 20.57 10.55 -45.87
N PRO A 4 21.02 10.67 -44.61
CA PRO A 4 21.41 9.52 -43.82
C PRO A 4 20.18 8.79 -43.24
N PRO A 5 20.22 7.46 -43.08
CA PRO A 5 19.14 6.71 -42.45
C PRO A 5 19.12 6.94 -40.93
N ALA A 6 17.90 7.10 -40.40
CA ALA A 6 17.64 7.23 -38.97
C ALA A 6 18.07 5.96 -38.22
N ASN A 7 19.18 6.05 -37.49
CA ASN A 7 19.63 5.03 -36.56
C ASN A 7 18.89 5.18 -35.22
N ASN A 8 17.71 4.56 -35.08
CA ASN A 8 17.09 4.36 -33.78
C ASN A 8 17.57 3.03 -33.18
N SER A 9 18.83 3.02 -32.75
CA SER A 9 19.30 2.06 -31.75
C SER A 9 18.62 2.39 -30.43
N ARG A 10 17.47 1.75 -30.14
CA ARG A 10 16.92 1.70 -28.79
C ARG A 10 17.81 0.79 -27.98
N SER A 11 18.85 1.37 -27.40
CA SER A 11 19.61 0.78 -26.33
C SER A 11 18.71 0.73 -25.11
N ASP A 12 17.93 -0.34 -24.94
CA ASP A 12 17.31 -0.67 -23.65
C ASP A 12 18.42 -1.15 -22.71
N THR A 13 19.32 -0.23 -22.36
CA THR A 13 20.25 -0.42 -21.27
C THR A 13 19.43 -0.30 -20.02
N HIS A 14 19.01 -1.45 -19.45
CA HIS A 14 18.64 -1.53 -18.05
C HIS A 14 19.86 -1.11 -17.22
N ALA A 15 20.08 0.19 -17.13
CA ALA A 15 20.93 0.76 -16.10
C ALA A 15 20.33 0.22 -14.80
N ASN A 16 21.14 -0.49 -14.02
CA ASN A 16 20.84 -0.79 -12.62
C ASN A 16 20.73 0.55 -11.90
N ALA A 17 19.60 1.23 -12.07
CA ALA A 17 19.33 2.53 -11.53
C ALA A 17 19.13 2.32 -10.05
N ASN A 18 20.18 2.65 -9.29
CA ASN A 18 20.15 2.63 -7.84
C ASN A 18 19.14 3.70 -7.39
N THR A 19 17.87 3.31 -7.31
CA THR A 19 16.75 4.23 -7.10
C THR A 19 16.72 4.58 -5.62
N THR A 20 17.03 5.83 -5.32
CA THR A 20 16.90 6.36 -3.96
C THR A 20 15.50 6.92 -3.78
N PHE A 21 14.83 6.51 -2.72
CA PHE A 21 13.53 7.06 -2.32
C PHE A 21 13.64 7.69 -0.93
N SER A 22 12.85 8.73 -0.70
CA SER A 22 12.79 9.42 0.59
C SER A 22 11.34 9.47 1.05
N ILE A 23 11.11 9.07 2.30
CA ILE A 23 9.77 9.03 2.90
C ILE A 23 9.76 9.97 4.11
N ARG A 24 8.78 10.86 4.16
CA ARG A 24 8.56 11.72 5.32
C ARG A 24 7.71 10.96 6.33
N LEU A 25 8.24 10.76 7.52
CA LEU A 25 7.56 10.09 8.61
C LEU A 25 7.19 11.09 9.70
N ARG A 26 6.08 10.83 10.38
CA ARG A 26 5.80 11.53 11.65
C ARG A 26 6.83 11.08 12.69
N PRO A 27 7.19 11.93 13.66
CA PRO A 27 8.19 11.59 14.67
C PRO A 27 7.86 10.31 15.47
N GLN A 28 6.58 10.04 15.71
CA GLN A 28 6.13 8.84 16.41
C GLN A 28 6.37 7.57 15.58
N ASP A 29 6.00 7.58 14.31
CA ASP A 29 6.19 6.44 13.39
C ASP A 29 7.68 6.13 13.22
N TYR A 30 8.51 7.18 13.09
CA TYR A 30 9.97 7.03 13.04
C TYR A 30 10.53 6.32 14.28
N ARG A 31 10.12 6.72 15.49
CA ARG A 31 10.58 6.08 16.73
C ARG A 31 10.18 4.61 16.81
N THR A 32 8.96 4.28 16.39
CA THR A 32 8.49 2.88 16.35
C THR A 32 9.32 2.04 15.39
N LEU A 33 9.53 2.53 14.16
CA LEU A 33 10.34 1.82 13.16
C LEU A 33 11.81 1.69 13.61
N MET A 34 12.38 2.73 14.21
CA MET A 34 13.74 2.69 14.74
C MET A 34 13.86 1.66 15.88
N SER A 35 12.87 1.59 16.77
CA SER A 35 12.84 0.59 17.85
C SER A 35 12.79 -0.82 17.28
N TYR A 36 11.98 -1.04 16.23
CA TYR A 36 11.90 -2.33 15.57
C TYR A 36 13.19 -2.73 14.84
N ALA A 37 13.83 -1.78 14.16
CA ALA A 37 15.13 -1.98 13.52
C ALA A 37 16.21 -2.38 14.55
N ASN A 38 16.22 -1.71 15.71
CA ASN A 38 17.12 -2.03 16.82
C ASN A 38 16.89 -3.44 17.38
N LEU A 39 15.62 -3.86 17.54
CA LEU A 39 15.28 -5.22 17.99
C LEU A 39 15.80 -6.29 17.02
N ARG A 40 15.72 -6.02 15.72
CA ARG A 40 16.23 -6.91 14.66
C ARG A 40 17.74 -6.77 14.40
N LYS A 41 18.41 -5.80 15.04
CA LYS A 41 19.83 -5.47 14.84
C LYS A 41 20.19 -5.16 13.39
N ILE A 42 19.29 -4.50 12.66
CA ILE A 42 19.50 -4.06 11.27
C ILE A 42 19.33 -2.55 11.18
N SER A 43 19.78 -1.94 10.08
CA SER A 43 19.57 -0.51 9.86
C SER A 43 18.10 -0.22 9.55
N LEU A 44 17.67 1.01 9.87
CA LEU A 44 16.31 1.47 9.53
C LEU A 44 16.06 1.46 8.01
N ALA A 45 17.10 1.71 7.20
CA ALA A 45 17.00 1.69 5.76
C ALA A 45 16.80 0.26 5.21
N GLU A 46 17.51 -0.73 5.75
CA GLU A 46 17.30 -2.15 5.41
C GLU A 46 15.91 -2.61 5.80
N LEU A 47 15.47 -2.26 7.02
CA LEU A 47 14.12 -2.57 7.47
C LEU A 47 13.06 -1.95 6.54
N ALA A 48 13.20 -0.67 6.19
CA ALA A 48 12.28 -0.01 5.27
C ALA A 48 12.26 -0.67 3.89
N ARG A 49 13.42 -1.12 3.39
CA ARG A 49 13.53 -1.86 2.13
C ARG A 49 12.77 -3.19 2.20
N GLU A 50 12.92 -3.95 3.28
CA GLU A 50 12.17 -5.20 3.49
C GLU A 50 10.67 -4.94 3.49
N PHE A 51 10.19 -3.97 4.26
CA PHE A 51 8.76 -3.62 4.29
C PHE A 51 8.20 -3.26 2.92
N ILE A 52 8.95 -2.52 2.11
CA ILE A 52 8.52 -2.16 0.76
C ILE A 52 8.47 -3.39 -0.14
N LEU A 53 9.47 -4.26 -0.09
CA LEU A 53 9.50 -5.48 -0.91
C LEU A 53 8.38 -6.45 -0.52
N ASP A 54 8.17 -6.66 0.77
CA ASP A 54 7.09 -7.50 1.27
C ASP A 54 5.73 -6.89 0.94
N GLY A 55 5.59 -5.58 1.10
CA GLY A 55 4.39 -4.84 0.71
C GLY A 55 4.07 -4.98 -0.78
N LEU A 56 5.08 -4.85 -1.65
CA LEU A 56 4.90 -5.06 -3.10
C LEU A 56 4.53 -6.50 -3.43
N ARG A 57 5.18 -7.47 -2.77
CA ARG A 57 4.87 -8.89 -2.98
C ARG A 57 3.44 -9.21 -2.58
N ASN A 58 3.01 -8.76 -1.41
CA ASN A 58 1.67 -9.01 -0.88
C ASN A 58 0.60 -8.25 -1.67
N ALA A 59 0.87 -7.01 -2.09
CA ALA A 59 -0.06 -6.23 -2.90
C ALA A 59 -0.28 -6.80 -4.31
N LEU A 60 0.64 -7.64 -4.80
CA LEU A 60 0.57 -8.29 -6.11
C LEU A 60 0.23 -9.78 -6.02
N ASP A 61 0.04 -10.34 -4.83
CA ASP A 61 -0.35 -11.73 -4.63
C ASP A 61 -1.88 -11.85 -4.78
N PRO A 62 -2.39 -12.61 -5.77
CA PRO A 62 -3.83 -12.78 -5.99
C PRO A 62 -4.57 -13.30 -4.75
N ALA A 63 -3.96 -14.21 -3.98
CA ALA A 63 -4.60 -14.79 -2.81
C ALA A 63 -4.74 -13.75 -1.68
N GLU A 64 -3.74 -12.89 -1.53
CA GLU A 64 -3.76 -11.81 -0.54
C GLU A 64 -4.74 -10.71 -0.95
N ILE A 65 -4.84 -10.39 -2.25
CA ILE A 65 -5.85 -9.48 -2.79
C ILE A 65 -7.26 -10.00 -2.48
N GLU A 66 -7.54 -11.28 -2.77
CA GLU A 66 -8.83 -11.90 -2.48
C GLU A 66 -9.17 -11.86 -0.99
N ARG A 67 -8.19 -12.16 -0.12
CA ARG A 67 -8.34 -12.08 1.34
C ARG A 67 -8.73 -10.66 1.79
N GLN A 68 -7.99 -9.65 1.32
CA GLN A 68 -8.25 -8.26 1.67
C GLN A 68 -9.61 -7.77 1.16
N MET A 69 -10.02 -8.19 -0.05
CA MET A 69 -11.34 -7.87 -0.59
C MET A 69 -12.47 -8.49 0.24
N GLU A 70 -12.33 -9.75 0.66
CA GLU A 70 -13.37 -10.40 1.48
C GLU A 70 -13.44 -9.76 2.88
N GLU A 71 -12.29 -9.44 3.50
CA GLU A 71 -12.25 -8.72 4.78
C GLU A 71 -12.98 -7.37 4.70
N GLU A 72 -12.71 -6.57 3.67
CA GLU A 72 -13.36 -5.27 3.49
C GLU A 72 -14.85 -5.41 3.14
N LYS A 73 -15.22 -6.41 2.32
CA LYS A 73 -16.63 -6.74 2.05
C LYS A 73 -17.39 -7.08 3.32
N GLN A 74 -16.84 -7.91 4.20
CA GLN A 74 -17.47 -8.25 5.47
C GLN A 74 -17.63 -7.00 6.36
N ARG A 75 -16.59 -6.17 6.45
CA ARG A 75 -16.66 -4.89 7.16
C ARG A 75 -17.77 -3.99 6.64
N LEU A 76 -17.93 -3.88 5.33
CA LEU A 76 -18.98 -3.09 4.69
C LEU A 76 -20.38 -3.67 4.92
N LEU A 77 -20.54 -4.99 4.84
CA LEU A 77 -21.81 -5.68 5.12
C LEU A 77 -22.24 -5.46 6.58
N HIS A 78 -21.31 -5.57 7.52
CA HIS A 78 -21.56 -5.26 8.92
C HIS A 78 -21.92 -3.79 9.16
N ALA A 79 -21.25 -2.86 8.48
CA ALA A 79 -21.61 -1.44 8.56
C ALA A 79 -23.01 -1.18 8.00
N ALA A 80 -23.37 -1.78 6.85
CA ALA A 80 -24.68 -1.65 6.25
C ALA A 80 -25.79 -2.27 7.13
N GLU A 81 -25.52 -3.38 7.80
CA GLU A 81 -26.46 -3.99 8.74
C GLU A 81 -26.73 -3.08 9.94
N ARG A 82 -25.69 -2.47 10.52
CA ARG A 82 -25.86 -1.48 11.59
C ARG A 82 -26.72 -0.29 11.14
N LEU A 83 -26.47 0.25 9.96
CA LEU A 83 -27.26 1.36 9.41
C LEU A 83 -28.73 0.96 9.18
N ARG A 84 -29.01 -0.26 8.72
CA ARG A 84 -30.38 -0.78 8.60
C ARG A 84 -31.07 -0.89 9.96
N GLN A 85 -30.37 -1.38 10.98
CA GLN A 85 -30.91 -1.49 12.33
C GLN A 85 -31.17 -0.12 12.95
N GLU A 86 -30.28 0.84 12.73
CA GLU A 86 -30.45 2.24 13.17
C GLU A 86 -31.64 2.91 12.45
N SER A 87 -31.83 2.67 11.15
CA SER A 87 -32.97 3.23 10.41
C SER A 87 -34.31 2.61 10.82
N LEU A 88 -34.34 1.29 11.10
CA LEU A 88 -35.51 0.60 11.64
C LEU A 88 -35.84 1.01 13.08
N ALA A 89 -34.83 1.31 13.91
CA ALA A 89 -35.02 1.81 15.27
C ALA A 89 -35.36 3.31 15.32
N GLY A 90 -34.96 4.09 14.30
CA GLY A 90 -35.19 5.53 14.19
C GLY A 90 -36.49 5.92 13.48
N GLY A 91 -37.12 5.01 12.71
CA GLY A 91 -38.35 5.27 11.96
C GLY A 91 -39.66 5.28 12.76
N GLY A 92 -39.59 5.29 14.10
CA GLY A 92 -40.74 5.29 15.01
C GLY A 92 -40.96 6.60 15.78
N ARG A 93 -40.33 7.71 15.37
CA ARG A 93 -40.47 9.02 16.00
C ARG A 93 -40.70 10.10 14.95
N ASP A 94 -41.94 10.22 14.49
CA ASP A 94 -42.56 11.48 14.06
C ASP A 94 -44.02 11.18 13.70
N ASP A 95 -44.89 11.14 14.72
CA ASP A 95 -46.35 11.24 14.62
C ASP A 95 -46.87 11.74 15.98
N THR A 96 -46.71 13.05 16.26
CA THR A 96 -47.61 13.90 17.07
C THR A 96 -47.20 15.36 16.96
#